data_AF-A0A374T432-F1
#
_entry.id   AF-A0A374T432-F1
#
_cell.length_a   1.000
_cell.length_b   1.000
_cell.length_c   1.000
_cell.angle_alpha   90.00
_cell.angle_beta   90.00
_cell.angle_gamma   90.00
#
_symmetry.space_group_name_H-M   'P 1'
#
loop_
_entity.id
_entity.type
_entity.pdbx_description
1 polymer ?
#
loop_
_entity_poly.entity_id
_entity_poly.type
_entity_poly.pdbx_seq_one_letter_code
_entity_poly.pdbx_strand_id
1 'polypeptide(L)'
;RGSANLQYPFEMPPARNGMQPSLGLQYSSEGGSGWLGEGWNISVPSITLDTRWGVPRYDQSKETETYLLSGSMLSTMDDNGQMGVAHRGEKMNRKADRQFYTRQGGDFSRIIRKGDSPANYYWEVTDKQGVKYIYGGDGAVVKGNVTDASGSTREVIAEWKLKRVEELHGDYIEYVYDIVDEDVRGGLKAKAAYLKEVHAGNAGQEPHTVVLFDGNKVKQVKTNNARYGFLA
;
A
#
# COMPACT_ATOMS: atom_id res chain seq x y z
N ARG A 1 -23.68 6.74 10.10
CA ARG A 1 -22.63 7.78 10.07
C ARG A 1 -23.17 8.97 9.27
N GLY A 2 -22.80 10.20 9.62
CA GLY A 2 -23.35 11.44 9.05
C GLY A 2 -22.30 12.33 8.37
N SER A 3 -21.24 11.74 7.82
CA SER A 3 -20.21 12.48 7.10
C SER A 3 -20.67 12.90 5.70
N ALA A 4 -20.23 14.07 5.24
CA ALA A 4 -20.40 14.48 3.85
C ALA A 4 -19.30 13.84 3.00
N ASN A 5 -19.68 13.18 1.90
CA ASN A 5 -18.75 12.53 1.00
C ASN A 5 -19.02 13.00 -0.44
N LEU A 6 -17.95 13.28 -1.20
CA LEU A 6 -18.02 13.59 -2.63
C LEU A 6 -17.01 12.71 -3.38
N GLN A 7 -17.36 12.33 -4.61
CA GLN A 7 -16.45 11.62 -5.49
C GLN A 7 -16.46 12.28 -6.87
N TYR A 8 -15.28 12.51 -7.42
CA TYR A 8 -15.09 12.97 -8.78
C TYR A 8 -14.21 11.96 -9.53
N PRO A 9 -14.80 11.01 -10.27
CA PRO A 9 -14.05 10.05 -11.04
C PRO A 9 -13.38 10.71 -12.25
N PHE A 10 -12.21 10.21 -12.61
CA PHE A 10 -11.54 10.55 -13.86
C PHE A 10 -11.75 9.42 -14.86
N GLU A 11 -12.11 9.77 -16.09
CA GLU A 11 -12.09 8.80 -17.18
C GLU A 11 -10.63 8.51 -17.53
N MET A 12 -10.23 7.27 -17.29
CA MET A 12 -8.94 6.78 -17.75
C MET A 12 -9.13 6.15 -19.12
N PRO A 13 -8.22 6.38 -20.10
CA PRO A 13 -8.31 5.69 -21.37
C PRO A 13 -8.25 4.18 -21.13
N PRO A 14 -9.14 3.39 -21.76
CA PRO A 14 -9.15 1.95 -21.54
C PRO A 14 -7.85 1.34 -22.06
N ALA A 15 -7.29 0.40 -21.31
CA ALA A 15 -6.48 -0.66 -21.88
C ALA A 15 -7.41 -1.60 -22.70
N ARG A 16 -6.83 -2.53 -23.48
CA ARG A 16 -7.63 -3.52 -24.19
C ARG A 16 -8.47 -4.36 -23.22
N ASN A 17 -9.45 -5.08 -23.77
CA ASN A 17 -10.33 -6.00 -23.04
C ASN A 17 -11.17 -5.33 -21.92
N GLY A 18 -11.33 -4.01 -21.95
CA GLY A 18 -12.15 -3.28 -20.98
C GLY A 18 -11.45 -3.05 -19.63
N MET A 19 -10.13 -3.26 -19.56
CA MET A 19 -9.35 -2.86 -18.39
C MET A 19 -9.29 -1.33 -18.33
N GLN A 20 -10.09 -0.74 -17.44
CA GLN A 20 -10.08 0.70 -17.20
C GLN A 20 -9.77 0.96 -15.72
N PRO A 21 -8.69 1.68 -15.38
CA PRO A 21 -8.46 2.07 -13.99
C PRO A 21 -9.59 2.98 -13.52
N SER A 22 -10.19 2.67 -12.38
CA SER A 22 -11.07 3.62 -11.69
C SER A 22 -10.21 4.50 -10.79
N LEU A 23 -9.93 5.71 -11.24
CA LEU A 23 -9.28 6.74 -10.45
C LEU A 23 -10.24 7.89 -10.22
N GLY A 24 -10.10 8.58 -9.10
CA GLY A 24 -10.95 9.71 -8.79
C GLY A 24 -10.55 10.42 -7.52
N LEU A 25 -10.95 11.68 -7.44
CA LEU A 25 -10.89 12.45 -6.20
C LEU A 25 -11.98 11.97 -5.27
N GLN A 26 -11.62 11.80 -4.00
CA GLN A 26 -12.55 11.51 -2.93
C GLN A 26 -12.44 12.59 -1.88
N TYR A 27 -13.59 13.10 -1.44
CA TYR A 27 -13.72 13.99 -0.31
C TYR A 27 -14.48 13.30 0.82
N SER A 28 -14.03 13.50 2.05
CA SER A 28 -14.81 13.22 3.25
C SER A 28 -14.66 14.36 4.25
N SER A 29 -15.76 14.83 4.84
CA SER A 29 -15.71 15.88 5.88
C SER A 29 -15.04 15.41 7.19
N GLU A 30 -14.89 14.10 7.38
CA GLU A 30 -14.12 13.50 8.48
C GLU A 30 -12.68 13.16 8.06
N GLY A 31 -12.34 13.37 6.79
CA GLY A 31 -11.02 13.13 6.24
C GLY A 31 -10.04 14.20 6.70
N GLY A 32 -8.88 13.76 7.19
CA GLY A 32 -7.77 14.68 7.50
C GLY A 32 -7.07 15.19 6.23
N SER A 33 -5.89 15.76 6.43
CA SER A 33 -5.09 16.30 5.32
C SER A 33 -4.54 15.19 4.41
N GLY A 34 -5.18 14.98 3.26
CA GLY A 34 -4.77 14.04 2.22
C GLY A 34 -3.83 14.66 1.21
N TRP A 35 -3.53 13.96 0.12
CA TRP A 35 -2.64 14.49 -0.94
C TRP A 35 -3.10 15.85 -1.47
N LEU A 36 -4.41 16.04 -1.62
CA LEU A 36 -4.99 17.23 -2.26
C LEU A 36 -5.54 18.27 -1.27
N GLY A 37 -5.15 18.15 0.01
CA GLY A 37 -5.58 19.04 1.09
C GLY A 37 -6.57 18.38 2.05
N GLU A 38 -7.18 19.19 2.91
CA GLU A 38 -8.08 18.71 3.95
C GLU A 38 -9.31 18.04 3.36
N GLY A 39 -9.61 16.82 3.82
CA GLY A 39 -10.73 16.02 3.36
C GLY A 39 -10.57 15.40 1.97
N TRP A 40 -9.67 15.91 1.12
CA TRP A 40 -9.46 15.45 -0.26
C TRP A 40 -8.28 14.49 -0.42
N ASN A 41 -8.50 13.42 -1.18
CA ASN A 41 -7.46 12.47 -1.54
C ASN A 41 -7.72 11.85 -2.93
N ILE A 42 -6.70 11.22 -3.51
CA ILE A 42 -6.89 10.25 -4.61
C ILE A 42 -6.75 8.86 -3.99
N SER A 43 -7.82 8.09 -4.11
CA SER A 43 -7.85 6.75 -3.54
C SER A 43 -7.22 5.76 -4.51
N VAL A 44 -5.96 5.42 -4.26
CA VAL A 44 -5.32 4.26 -4.88
C VAL A 44 -5.25 3.13 -3.86
N PRO A 45 -5.64 1.89 -4.22
CA PRO A 45 -5.50 0.74 -3.33
C PRO A 45 -4.08 0.61 -2.80
N SER A 46 -3.95 0.20 -1.54
CA SER A 46 -2.66 -0.04 -0.91
C SER A 46 -2.76 -1.10 0.17
N ILE A 47 -1.61 -1.70 0.49
CA ILE A 47 -1.44 -2.52 1.69
C ILE A 47 -0.66 -1.68 2.71
N THR A 48 -1.13 -1.66 3.95
CA THR A 48 -0.54 -0.89 5.05
C THR A 48 -0.43 -1.72 6.31
N LEU A 49 0.37 -1.27 7.28
CA LEU A 49 0.44 -1.88 8.59
C LEU A 49 -0.72 -1.41 9.49
N ASP A 50 -1.32 -2.34 10.24
CA ASP A 50 -2.30 -2.05 11.27
C ASP A 50 -1.61 -1.58 12.56
N THR A 51 -1.53 -0.26 12.72
CA THR A 51 -0.88 0.39 13.87
C THR A 51 -1.79 0.55 15.10
N ARG A 52 -3.02 0.01 15.08
CA ARG A 52 -3.95 0.10 16.22
C ARG A 52 -3.46 -0.65 17.46
N TRP A 53 -2.56 -1.61 17.27
CA TRP A 53 -2.06 -2.50 18.34
C TRP A 53 -0.66 -2.11 18.83
N GLY A 54 -0.22 -0.89 18.52
CA GLY A 54 1.11 -0.38 18.83
C GLY A 54 2.02 -0.32 17.60
N VAL A 55 3.26 0.09 17.86
CA VAL A 55 4.29 0.20 16.83
C VAL A 55 4.70 -1.19 16.35
N PRO A 56 4.77 -1.45 15.02
CA PRO A 56 5.23 -2.73 14.49
C PRO A 56 6.66 -3.05 14.95
N ARG A 57 6.95 -4.33 15.22
CA ARG A 57 8.25 -4.73 15.77
C ARG A 57 9.30 -5.00 14.69
N TYR A 58 8.89 -5.34 13.47
CA TYR A 58 9.80 -5.69 12.38
C TYR A 58 10.83 -6.74 12.79
N ASP A 59 10.38 -7.74 13.56
CA ASP A 59 11.21 -8.91 13.90
C ASP A 59 11.64 -9.57 12.60
N GLN A 60 12.88 -10.06 12.48
CA GLN A 60 13.38 -10.63 11.22
C GLN A 60 12.91 -12.09 11.02
N SER A 61 12.68 -12.81 12.11
CA SER A 61 12.41 -14.25 12.15
C SER A 61 10.94 -14.61 12.37
N LYS A 62 10.15 -13.68 12.89
CA LYS A 62 8.75 -13.87 13.27
C LYS A 62 7.82 -12.93 12.52
N GLU A 63 6.59 -13.36 12.28
CA GLU A 63 5.53 -12.49 11.80
C GLU A 63 5.05 -11.61 12.96
N THR A 64 5.43 -10.33 12.95
CA THR A 64 5.06 -9.35 13.98
C THR A 64 4.14 -8.24 13.48
N GLU A 65 3.94 -8.16 12.17
CA GLU A 65 3.16 -7.16 11.47
C GLU A 65 1.74 -7.67 11.19
N THR A 66 0.72 -6.87 11.50
CA THR A 66 -0.63 -7.09 11.00
C THR A 66 -0.84 -6.17 9.81
N TYR A 67 -1.38 -6.69 8.70
CA TYR A 67 -1.53 -5.95 7.45
C TYR A 67 -3.00 -5.65 7.17
N LEU A 68 -3.24 -4.53 6.48
CA LEU A 68 -4.54 -4.10 5.99
C LEU A 68 -4.47 -3.96 4.47
N LEU A 69 -5.30 -4.69 3.74
CA LEU A 69 -5.52 -4.48 2.29
C LEU A 69 -6.72 -3.57 2.13
N SER A 70 -6.51 -2.34 1.65
CA SER A 70 -7.57 -1.33 1.51
C SER A 70 -8.42 -1.16 2.79
N GLY A 71 -7.78 -1.24 3.96
CA GLY A 71 -8.42 -1.16 5.28
C GLY A 71 -8.94 -2.49 5.84
N SER A 72 -9.05 -3.54 5.04
CA SER A 72 -9.48 -4.87 5.47
C SER A 72 -8.31 -5.68 6.05
N MET A 73 -8.48 -6.18 7.28
CA MET A 73 -7.43 -6.92 7.98
C MET A 73 -7.11 -8.24 7.29
N LEU A 74 -5.82 -8.49 7.10
CA LEU A 74 -5.27 -9.74 6.62
C LEU A 74 -4.86 -10.67 7.77
N SER A 75 -4.96 -11.96 7.51
CA SER A 75 -4.56 -13.05 8.41
C SER A 75 -3.83 -14.14 7.63
N THR A 76 -3.01 -14.94 8.31
CA THR A 76 -2.22 -16.02 7.71
C THR A 76 -2.40 -17.30 8.52
N MET A 77 -2.06 -18.44 7.91
CA MET A 77 -1.97 -19.72 8.60
C MET A 77 -0.54 -20.01 9.08
N ASP A 78 -0.42 -20.74 10.18
CA ASP A 78 0.82 -21.41 10.57
C ASP A 78 1.02 -22.74 9.83
N ASP A 79 2.08 -23.47 10.18
CA ASP A 79 2.44 -24.75 9.56
C ASP A 79 1.42 -25.87 9.85
N ASN A 80 0.57 -25.69 10.87
CA ASN A 80 -0.48 -26.63 11.25
C ASN A 80 -1.85 -26.24 10.64
N GLY A 81 -1.89 -25.19 9.81
CA GLY A 81 -3.13 -24.70 9.20
C GLY A 81 -3.99 -23.84 10.14
N GLN A 82 -3.48 -23.43 11.31
CA GLN A 82 -4.21 -22.58 12.23
C GLN A 82 -4.13 -21.11 11.81
N MET A 83 -5.30 -20.49 11.66
CA MET A 83 -5.41 -19.06 11.32
C MET A 83 -4.99 -18.16 12.48
N GLY A 84 -4.18 -17.14 12.17
CA GLY A 84 -3.72 -16.15 13.13
C GLY A 84 -3.45 -14.77 12.53
N VAL A 85 -3.24 -13.81 13.43
CA VAL A 85 -2.85 -12.43 13.15
C VAL A 85 -1.70 -12.07 14.08
N ALA A 86 -0.74 -11.30 13.60
CA ALA A 86 0.52 -11.10 14.33
C ALA A 86 0.36 -10.42 15.70
N HIS A 87 -0.72 -9.65 15.92
CA HIS A 87 -0.97 -9.01 17.22
C HIS A 87 -1.63 -9.93 18.26
N ARG A 88 -1.91 -11.22 17.95
CA ARG A 88 -2.52 -12.18 18.88
C ARG A 88 -1.76 -13.51 18.91
N GLY A 89 -1.75 -14.15 20.08
CA GLY A 89 -1.17 -15.48 20.25
C GLY A 89 0.34 -15.55 19.99
N GLU A 90 0.80 -16.80 19.85
CA GLU A 90 2.19 -17.15 19.53
C GLU A 90 2.60 -16.62 18.16
N LYS A 91 3.86 -16.17 18.06
CA LYS A 91 4.38 -15.60 16.81
C LYS A 91 4.81 -16.69 15.85
N MET A 92 4.19 -16.70 14.69
CA MET A 92 4.52 -17.60 13.59
C MET A 92 5.92 -17.31 13.06
N ASN A 93 6.67 -18.35 12.70
CA ASN A 93 7.94 -18.21 11.98
C ASN A 93 7.69 -17.55 10.64
N ARG A 94 8.52 -16.57 10.27
CA ARG A 94 8.49 -15.93 8.97
C ARG A 94 8.91 -16.90 7.86
N LYS A 95 8.34 -16.69 6.67
CA LYS A 95 8.69 -17.40 5.43
C LYS A 95 9.01 -16.39 4.33
N ALA A 96 9.77 -16.83 3.34
CA ALA A 96 10.10 -16.04 2.15
C ALA A 96 8.85 -15.68 1.34
N ASP A 97 7.99 -16.66 1.06
CA ASP A 97 6.66 -16.38 0.52
C ASP A 97 5.62 -16.83 1.55
N ARG A 98 4.61 -15.99 1.79
CA ARG A 98 3.51 -16.32 2.69
C ARG A 98 2.17 -15.90 2.13
N GLN A 99 1.22 -16.82 2.17
CA GLN A 99 -0.16 -16.56 1.79
C GLN A 99 -0.93 -15.92 2.94
N PHE A 100 -1.73 -14.91 2.60
CA PHE A 100 -2.65 -14.22 3.49
C PHE A 100 -4.08 -14.33 2.96
N TYR A 101 -5.02 -13.99 3.85
CA TYR A 101 -6.46 -14.07 3.62
C TYR A 101 -7.14 -12.87 4.27
N THR A 102 -8.16 -12.33 3.61
CA THR A 102 -9.06 -11.34 4.23
C THR A 102 -9.88 -12.01 5.32
N ARG A 103 -10.06 -11.32 6.45
CA ARG A 103 -10.87 -11.86 7.58
C ARG A 103 -12.36 -11.90 7.30
N GLN A 104 -12.86 -10.92 6.57
CA GLN A 104 -14.24 -10.88 6.09
C GLN A 104 -14.22 -11.36 4.64
N GLY A 105 -14.91 -12.47 4.38
CA GLY A 105 -14.90 -13.13 3.07
C GLY A 105 -15.71 -12.39 2.01
N GLY A 106 -15.48 -12.73 0.74
CA GLY A 106 -16.26 -12.23 -0.40
C GLY A 106 -15.52 -12.27 -1.73
N ASP A 107 -14.23 -11.93 -1.70
CA ASP A 107 -13.48 -11.63 -2.94
C ASP A 107 -12.69 -12.82 -3.50
N PHE A 108 -12.51 -13.88 -2.69
CA PHE A 108 -11.79 -15.12 -3.04
C PHE A 108 -10.41 -14.92 -3.69
N SER A 109 -9.76 -13.79 -3.41
CA SER A 109 -8.45 -13.46 -3.97
C SER A 109 -7.34 -14.28 -3.30
N ARG A 110 -6.34 -14.68 -4.09
CA ARG A 110 -5.09 -15.25 -3.60
C ARG A 110 -4.14 -14.12 -3.26
N ILE A 111 -3.80 -13.94 -1.98
CA ILE A 111 -2.93 -12.85 -1.51
C ILE A 111 -1.60 -13.45 -1.04
N ILE A 112 -0.49 -13.04 -1.63
CA ILE A 112 0.85 -13.54 -1.30
C ILE A 112 1.76 -12.38 -0.98
N ARG A 113 2.36 -12.39 0.21
CA ARG A 113 3.53 -11.58 0.55
C ARG A 113 4.75 -12.27 -0.02
N LYS A 114 5.49 -11.57 -0.88
CA LYS A 114 6.71 -12.04 -1.55
C LYS A 114 7.92 -11.35 -0.89
N GLY A 115 8.94 -12.12 -0.53
CA GLY A 115 10.16 -11.62 0.13
C GLY A 115 10.27 -12.04 1.61
N ASP A 116 11.50 -12.11 2.12
CA ASP A 116 11.83 -12.74 3.40
C ASP A 116 12.13 -11.76 4.55
N SER A 117 12.35 -10.48 4.26
CA SER A 117 12.69 -9.45 5.24
C SER A 117 11.75 -8.24 5.21
N PRO A 118 11.47 -7.57 6.34
CA PRO A 118 10.59 -6.39 6.36
C PRO A 118 11.07 -5.23 5.49
N ALA A 119 12.32 -5.28 5.03
CA ALA A 119 12.92 -4.33 4.10
C ALA A 119 12.59 -4.59 2.62
N ASN A 120 12.12 -5.78 2.23
CA ASN A 120 12.08 -6.21 0.82
C ASN A 120 10.73 -6.75 0.33
N TYR A 121 9.67 -6.64 1.12
CA TYR A 121 8.38 -7.17 0.72
C TYR A 121 7.78 -6.44 -0.46
N TYR A 122 7.11 -7.21 -1.30
CA TYR A 122 6.00 -6.76 -2.13
C TYR A 122 4.86 -7.76 -2.01
N TRP A 123 3.70 -7.41 -2.53
CA TRP A 123 2.52 -8.25 -2.46
C TRP A 123 1.95 -8.51 -3.84
N GLU A 124 1.52 -9.74 -4.06
CA GLU A 124 0.72 -10.14 -5.21
C GLU A 124 -0.67 -10.54 -4.71
N VAL A 125 -1.70 -9.86 -5.22
CA VAL A 125 -3.09 -10.24 -5.03
C VAL A 125 -3.62 -10.68 -6.38
N THR A 126 -4.12 -11.90 -6.49
CA THR A 126 -4.76 -12.39 -7.72
C THR A 126 -6.23 -12.60 -7.45
N ASP A 127 -7.10 -11.91 -8.20
CA ASP A 127 -8.55 -12.12 -8.08
C ASP A 127 -9.01 -13.42 -8.78
N LYS A 128 -10.30 -13.73 -8.65
CA LYS A 128 -10.90 -14.94 -9.24
C LYS A 128 -10.93 -14.93 -10.77
N GLN A 129 -10.77 -13.76 -11.40
CA GLN A 129 -10.66 -13.60 -12.84
C GLN A 129 -9.21 -13.72 -13.33
N GLY A 130 -8.25 -13.89 -12.41
CA GLY A 130 -6.84 -14.03 -12.74
C GLY A 130 -6.11 -12.70 -12.94
N VAL A 131 -6.76 -11.56 -12.64
CA VAL A 131 -6.09 -10.26 -12.65
C VAL A 131 -5.17 -10.17 -11.44
N LYS A 132 -3.92 -9.80 -11.69
CA LYS A 132 -2.87 -9.66 -10.70
C LYS A 132 -2.69 -8.19 -10.32
N TYR A 133 -2.79 -7.90 -9.04
CA TYR A 133 -2.52 -6.60 -8.44
C TYR A 133 -1.20 -6.72 -7.65
N ILE A 134 -0.19 -5.98 -8.08
CA ILE A 134 1.13 -5.95 -7.46
C ILE A 134 1.21 -4.69 -6.60
N TYR A 135 1.46 -4.85 -5.30
CA TYR A 135 1.63 -3.74 -4.36
C TYR A 135 3.08 -3.66 -3.89
N GLY A 136 3.67 -2.48 -3.99
CA GLY A 136 5.05 -2.21 -3.63
C GLY A 136 6.06 -2.66 -4.67
N GLY A 137 7.27 -3.00 -4.21
CA GLY A 137 8.46 -3.08 -5.04
C GLY A 137 9.11 -1.71 -5.23
N ASP A 138 10.13 -1.64 -6.08
CA ASP A 138 10.90 -0.41 -6.27
C ASP A 138 10.02 0.77 -6.71
N GLY A 139 10.22 1.93 -6.08
CA GLY A 139 9.46 3.16 -6.31
C GLY A 139 8.00 3.19 -5.80
N ALA A 140 7.46 2.10 -5.25
CA ALA A 140 6.05 2.03 -4.81
C ALA A 140 5.87 1.67 -3.33
N VAL A 141 6.91 1.92 -2.51
CA VAL A 141 6.91 1.63 -1.07
C VAL A 141 7.26 2.85 -0.24
N VAL A 142 6.61 2.98 0.92
CA VAL A 142 7.03 3.91 1.97
C VAL A 142 7.92 3.15 2.95
N LYS A 143 9.20 3.51 2.99
CA LYS A 143 10.22 2.84 3.81
C LYS A 143 10.99 3.83 4.68
N GLY A 144 11.54 3.33 5.79
CA GLY A 144 12.38 4.11 6.69
C GLY A 144 13.16 3.24 7.66
N ASN A 145 13.91 3.88 8.56
CA ASN A 145 14.81 3.19 9.49
C ASN A 145 14.19 3.08 10.89
N VAL A 146 14.08 1.86 11.40
CA VAL A 146 13.66 1.61 12.79
C VAL A 146 14.85 1.16 13.62
N THR A 147 14.92 1.62 14.86
CA THR A 147 15.89 1.15 15.85
C THR A 147 15.16 0.33 16.89
N ASP A 148 15.58 -0.92 17.06
CA ASP A 148 14.98 -1.80 18.07
C ASP A 148 15.55 -1.55 19.47
N ALA A 149 15.01 -2.25 20.47
CA ALA A 149 15.42 -2.11 21.87
C ALA A 149 16.88 -2.53 22.13
N SER A 150 17.51 -3.26 21.21
CA SER A 150 18.94 -3.61 21.29
C SER A 150 19.86 -2.52 20.73
N GLY A 151 19.29 -1.46 20.16
CA GLY A 151 20.02 -0.40 19.47
C GLY A 151 20.37 -0.73 18.01
N SER A 152 19.85 -1.84 17.48
CA SER A 152 20.06 -2.23 16.08
C SER A 152 19.11 -1.45 15.17
N THR A 153 19.68 -0.72 14.21
CA THR A 153 18.93 0.03 13.19
C THR A 153 18.82 -0.79 11.90
N ARG A 154 17.64 -0.80 11.29
CA ARG A 154 17.38 -1.46 10.00
C ARG A 154 16.33 -0.71 9.18
N GLU A 155 16.43 -0.83 7.85
CA GLU A 155 15.39 -0.35 6.95
C GLU A 155 14.17 -1.30 6.97
N VAL A 156 12.97 -0.73 6.92
CA VAL A 156 11.70 -1.46 6.91
C VAL A 156 10.68 -0.74 6.03
N ILE A 157 9.70 -1.49 5.51
CA ILE A 157 8.59 -0.95 4.73
C ILE A 157 7.34 -0.86 5.61
N ALA A 158 6.60 0.24 5.50
CA ALA A 158 5.33 0.46 6.20
C ALA A 158 4.10 0.48 5.29
N GLU A 159 4.27 0.90 4.03
CA GLU A 159 3.19 0.98 3.05
C GLU A 159 3.63 0.44 1.70
N TRP A 160 2.76 -0.33 1.06
CA TRP A 160 2.92 -0.88 -0.28
C TRP A 160 1.80 -0.32 -1.14
N LYS A 161 2.14 0.63 -2.02
CA LYS A 161 1.19 1.25 -2.95
C LYS A 161 0.94 0.29 -4.11
N LEU A 162 -0.28 0.28 -4.67
CA LEU A 162 -0.55 -0.48 -5.90
C LEU A 162 0.40 0.01 -6.99
N LYS A 163 1.29 -0.85 -7.46
CA LYS A 163 2.28 -0.53 -8.49
C LYS A 163 1.78 -0.92 -9.86
N ARG A 164 1.14 -2.09 -9.98
CA ARG A 164 0.74 -2.64 -11.27
C ARG A 164 -0.53 -3.47 -11.15
N VAL A 165 -1.39 -3.36 -12.14
CA VAL A 165 -2.50 -4.27 -12.41
C VAL A 165 -2.21 -4.93 -13.75
N GLU A 166 -2.24 -6.25 -13.79
CA GLU A 166 -1.93 -7.05 -14.98
C GLU A 166 -3.02 -8.09 -15.17
N GLU A 167 -3.63 -8.11 -16.35
CA GLU A 167 -4.64 -9.12 -16.70
C GLU A 167 -4.00 -10.39 -17.27
N LEU A 168 -4.82 -11.43 -17.48
CA LEU A 168 -4.39 -12.75 -17.95
C LEU A 168 -3.60 -12.71 -19.27
N HIS A 169 -3.86 -11.73 -20.12
CA HIS A 169 -3.22 -11.59 -21.43
C HIS A 169 -1.96 -10.71 -21.39
N GLY A 170 -1.60 -10.17 -20.22
CA GLY A 170 -0.39 -9.37 -20.00
C GLY A 170 -0.53 -7.86 -20.23
N ASP A 171 -1.70 -7.41 -20.69
CA ASP A 171 -2.05 -5.99 -20.71
C ASP A 171 -2.05 -5.45 -19.27
N TYR A 172 -1.72 -4.16 -19.11
CA TYR A 172 -1.39 -3.63 -17.80
C TYR A 172 -1.78 -2.16 -17.59
N ILE A 173 -1.98 -1.85 -16.31
CA ILE A 173 -1.97 -0.50 -15.76
C ILE A 173 -0.84 -0.41 -14.74
N GLU A 174 0.04 0.57 -14.90
CA GLU A 174 1.14 0.85 -13.97
C GLU A 174 0.95 2.20 -13.28
N TYR A 175 1.30 2.27 -12.00
CA TYR A 175 1.17 3.43 -11.15
C TYR A 175 2.56 3.83 -10.67
N VAL A 176 2.97 5.04 -11.04
CA VAL A 176 4.28 5.61 -10.71
C VAL A 176 4.10 6.63 -9.61
N TYR A 177 4.95 6.58 -8.58
CA TYR A 177 4.87 7.45 -7.42
C TYR A 177 6.14 8.28 -7.28
N ASP A 178 5.98 9.52 -6.79
CA ASP A 178 7.06 10.27 -6.19
C ASP A 178 7.09 9.99 -4.68
N ILE A 179 8.19 9.39 -4.20
CA ILE A 179 8.44 9.15 -2.78
C ILE A 179 9.27 10.33 -2.25
N VAL A 180 8.69 11.10 -1.33
CA VAL A 180 9.28 12.36 -0.88
C VAL A 180 9.42 12.42 0.64
N ASP A 181 10.37 13.25 1.07
CA ASP A 181 10.49 13.69 2.45
C ASP A 181 9.76 15.00 2.65
N GLU A 182 8.80 14.99 3.56
CA GLU A 182 8.04 16.16 3.97
C GLU A 182 8.57 16.69 5.30
N ASP A 183 9.03 17.94 5.32
CA ASP A 183 9.36 18.61 6.58
C ASP A 183 8.12 18.76 7.46
N VAL A 184 8.21 18.27 8.69
CA VAL A 184 7.16 18.40 9.72
C VAL A 184 7.72 19.12 10.95
N ARG A 185 6.83 19.50 11.87
CA ARG A 185 7.24 20.23 13.09
C ARG A 185 8.31 19.45 13.87
N GLY A 186 9.23 20.20 14.48
CA GLY A 186 10.31 19.65 15.30
C GLY A 186 11.59 19.30 14.55
N GLY A 187 11.75 19.78 13.31
CA GLY A 187 12.96 19.47 12.49
C GLY A 187 13.01 18.02 12.02
N LEU A 188 11.84 17.37 11.96
CA LEU A 188 11.68 15.97 11.57
C LEU A 188 11.17 15.90 10.13
N LYS A 189 11.42 14.78 9.46
CA LYS A 189 10.84 14.51 8.15
C LYS A 189 9.87 13.34 8.21
N ALA A 190 8.84 13.39 7.39
CA ALA A 190 7.91 12.29 7.16
C ALA A 190 8.06 11.78 5.73
N LYS A 191 7.98 10.46 5.54
CA LYS A 191 7.91 9.89 4.19
C LYS A 191 6.48 9.97 3.67
N ALA A 192 6.32 10.41 2.43
CA ALA A 192 5.05 10.38 1.71
C ALA A 192 5.25 9.78 0.31
N ALA A 193 4.18 9.22 -0.24
CA ALA A 193 4.14 8.72 -1.61
C ALA A 193 2.95 9.36 -2.34
N TYR A 194 3.24 10.09 -3.41
CA TYR A 194 2.24 10.76 -4.24
C TYR A 194 2.18 10.12 -5.61
N LEU A 195 0.98 9.81 -6.09
CA LEU A 195 0.81 9.29 -7.45
C LEU A 195 1.22 10.38 -8.44
N LYS A 196 2.17 10.05 -9.31
CA LYS A 196 2.73 10.96 -10.29
C LYS A 196 2.21 10.66 -11.68
N GLU A 197 2.18 9.39 -12.04
CA GLU A 197 1.80 8.96 -13.38
C GLU A 197 1.01 7.66 -13.32
N VAL A 198 0.11 7.49 -14.28
CA VAL A 198 -0.56 6.22 -14.52
C VAL A 198 -0.42 5.87 -15.98
N HIS A 199 0.16 4.71 -16.24
CA HIS A 199 0.46 4.22 -17.57
C HIS A 199 -0.49 3.08 -17.91
N ALA A 200 -1.00 3.05 -19.13
CA ALA A 200 -1.73 1.91 -19.65
C ALA A 200 -1.03 1.40 -20.92
N GLY A 201 -0.83 0.09 -20.98
CA GLY A 201 -0.05 -0.54 -22.04
C GLY A 201 -0.51 -1.97 -22.34
N ASN A 202 -0.04 -2.47 -23.49
CA ASN A 202 -0.30 -3.85 -23.88
C ASN A 202 0.85 -4.76 -23.45
N ALA A 203 0.59 -6.06 -23.38
CA ALA A 203 1.61 -7.07 -23.07
C ALA A 203 2.89 -6.89 -23.90
N GLY A 204 4.03 -6.73 -23.20
CA GLY A 204 5.35 -6.62 -23.81
C GLY A 204 5.60 -5.32 -24.61
N GLN A 205 4.74 -4.32 -24.49
CA GLN A 205 4.88 -3.03 -25.17
C GLN A 205 5.02 -1.88 -24.17
N GLU A 206 5.66 -0.80 -24.64
CA GLU A 206 5.62 0.51 -23.97
C GLU A 206 4.17 0.99 -23.82
N PRO A 207 3.88 1.80 -22.79
CA PRO A 207 2.52 2.28 -22.56
C PRO A 207 2.05 3.15 -23.73
N HIS A 208 0.85 2.85 -24.22
CA HIS A 208 0.23 3.66 -25.26
C HIS A 208 -0.47 4.91 -24.70
N THR A 209 -0.75 4.91 -23.39
CA THR A 209 -1.38 6.02 -22.67
C THR A 209 -0.60 6.31 -21.41
N VAL A 210 -0.34 7.59 -21.16
CA VAL A 210 0.24 8.11 -19.91
C VAL A 210 -0.66 9.24 -19.40
N VAL A 211 -1.12 9.12 -18.16
CA VAL A 211 -1.83 10.17 -17.43
C VAL A 211 -0.88 10.75 -16.40
N LEU A 212 -0.67 12.06 -16.46
CA LEU A 212 0.25 12.79 -15.58
C LEU A 212 -0.54 13.57 -14.52
N PHE A 213 -0.08 13.48 -13.28
CA PHE A 213 -0.59 14.27 -12.16
C PHE A 213 0.43 15.36 -11.85
N ASP A 214 0.18 16.58 -12.35
CA ASP A 214 1.02 17.74 -12.08
C ASP A 214 0.31 18.71 -11.10
N GLY A 215 1.10 19.33 -10.23
CA GLY A 215 0.62 20.24 -9.20
C GLY A 215 1.68 21.28 -8.85
N ASN A 216 1.30 22.55 -8.89
CA ASN A 216 2.18 23.67 -8.53
C ASN A 216 1.95 24.19 -7.09
N LYS A 217 1.15 23.47 -6.30
CA LYS A 217 0.79 23.84 -4.92
C LYS A 217 1.46 22.90 -3.94
N VAL A 218 2.10 23.48 -2.93
CA VAL A 218 2.66 22.74 -1.80
C VAL A 218 1.58 22.57 -0.75
N LYS A 219 1.46 21.34 -0.23
CA LYS A 219 0.56 21.02 0.87
C LYS A 219 0.90 21.87 2.10
N GLN A 220 -0.10 22.57 2.65
CA GLN A 220 0.10 23.41 3.85
C GLN A 220 0.25 22.57 5.12
N VAL A 221 -0.53 21.51 5.27
CA VAL A 221 -0.53 20.65 6.45
C VAL A 221 0.14 19.33 6.12
N LYS A 222 1.39 19.16 6.53
CA LYS A 222 2.12 17.91 6.35
C LYS A 222 1.90 17.01 7.56
N THR A 223 1.58 15.75 7.32
CA THR A 223 1.20 14.80 8.36
C THR A 223 2.25 13.73 8.49
N ASN A 224 2.60 13.41 9.73
CA ASN A 224 3.55 12.38 10.06
C ASN A 224 2.83 11.21 10.75
N ASN A 225 3.13 9.98 10.34
CA ASN A 225 2.71 8.78 11.03
C ASN A 225 3.87 8.08 11.75
N ALA A 226 4.27 8.61 12.90
CA ALA A 226 5.28 7.99 13.78
C ALA A 226 4.87 6.61 14.32
N ARG A 227 3.61 6.16 14.12
CA ARG A 227 3.15 4.84 14.58
C ARG A 227 3.77 3.69 13.80
N TYR A 228 4.40 3.97 12.66
CA TYR A 228 5.23 2.99 11.96
C TYR A 228 6.60 2.78 12.61
N GLY A 229 6.96 3.55 13.64
CA GLY A 229 8.21 3.36 14.40
C GLY A 229 9.43 4.03 13.80
N PHE A 230 9.28 4.77 12.71
CA PHE A 230 10.34 5.57 12.11
C PHE A 230 9.83 6.94 11.67
N LEU A 231 10.79 7.85 11.52
CA LEU A 231 10.70 9.13 10.82
C LEU A 231 11.81 9.17 9.76
N ALA A 232 11.69 10.06 8.78
CA ALA A 232 12.73 10.26 7.76
C ALA A 232 13.87 11.12 8.28
#